data_AF-A0A380FMD4-F1
#
_entry.id   AF-A0A380FMD4-F1
#
_cell.length_a   1.000
_cell.length_b   1.000
_cell.length_c   1.000
_cell.angle_alpha   90.00
_cell.angle_beta   90.00
_cell.angle_gamma   90.00
#
_symmetry.space_group_name_H-M   'P 1'
#
loop_
_entity.id
_entity.type
_entity.pdbx_description
1 polymer ?
#
loop_
_entity_poly.entity_id
_entity_poly.type
_entity_poly.pdbx_seq_one_letter_code
_entity_poly.pdbx_strand_id
1 'polypeptide(L)' 'MDFIHRDTITIARDLLGVRIIFHDEQQILTGYIVETEAYVGTKDQAGPWI' A
#
# COMPACT_ATOMS: atom_id res chain seq x y z
N MET A 1 9.14 7.96 -5.09
CA MET A 1 7.92 7.44 -5.72
C MET A 1 6.82 8.46 -5.47
N ASP A 2 6.12 8.88 -6.53
CA ASP A 2 4.90 9.69 -6.38
C ASP A 2 3.71 8.73 -6.27
N PHE A 3 3.03 8.74 -5.12
CA PHE A 3 1.90 7.87 -4.82
C PHE A 3 0.54 8.56 -5.00
N ILE A 4 0.52 9.86 -5.29
CA ILE A 4 -0.72 10.66 -5.27
C ILE A 4 -1.32 10.80 -6.66
N HIS A 5 -0.49 10.73 -7.72
CA HIS A 5 -0.92 10.95 -9.10
C HIS A 5 -1.00 9.67 -9.96
N ARG A 6 -0.91 8.48 -9.36
CA ARG A 6 -0.89 7.20 -10.07
C ARG A 6 -2.15 6.40 -9.78
N ASP A 7 -2.54 5.52 -10.71
CA ASP A 7 -3.68 4.63 -10.49
C ASP A 7 -3.37 3.59 -9.40
N THR A 8 -4.42 3.16 -8.68
CA THR A 8 -4.31 2.29 -7.50
C THR A 8 -3.63 0.95 -7.81
N ILE A 9 -3.86 0.39 -8.99
CA ILE A 9 -3.27 -0.90 -9.40
C ILE A 9 -1.76 -0.76 -9.57
N THR A 10 -1.33 0.31 -10.23
CA THR A 10 0.08 0.63 -10.41
C THR A 10 0.77 0.90 -9.06
N ILE A 11 0.11 1.60 -8.13
CA ILE A 11 0.64 1.82 -6.78
C ILE A 11 0.83 0.49 -6.03
N ALA A 12 -0.17 -0.39 -6.04
CA ALA A 12 -0.09 -1.68 -5.35
C ALA A 12 1.12 -2.51 -5.83
N ARG A 13 1.33 -2.58 -7.14
CA ARG A 13 2.49 -3.30 -7.72
C ARG A 13 3.83 -2.71 -7.28
N ASP A 14 3.93 -1.38 -7.29
CA ASP A 14 5.17 -0.68 -6.95
C ASP A 14 5.51 -0.74 -5.45
N LEU A 15 4.52 -1.02 -4.61
CA LEU A 15 4.73 -1.24 -3.18
C LEU A 15 5.40 -2.59 -2.88
N LEU A 16 5.32 -3.58 -3.76
CA LEU A 16 5.98 -4.87 -3.56
C LEU A 16 7.51 -4.69 -3.47
N GLY A 17 8.10 -5.20 -2.39
CA GLY A 17 9.53 -5.05 -2.09
C GLY A 17 9.92 -3.72 -1.45
N VAL A 18 8.98 -2.78 -1.25
CA VAL A 18 9.24 -1.56 -0.48
C VAL A 18 9.41 -1.89 1.00
N ARG A 19 10.39 -1.28 1.66
CA ARG A 19 10.62 -1.42 3.09
C ARG A 19 9.73 -0.45 3.87
N ILE A 20 8.86 -0.99 4.72
CA ILE A 20 8.15 -0.23 5.75
C ILE A 20 9.05 -0.11 6.97
N ILE A 21 9.07 1.08 7.54
CA ILE A 21 9.80 1.39 8.76
C ILE A 21 8.78 2.01 9.73
N PHE A 22 8.62 1.38 10.89
CA PHE A 22 7.78 1.87 11.97
C PHE A 22 8.66 2.15 13.19
N HIS A 23 8.57 3.36 13.73
CA HIS A 23 9.29 3.78 14.92
C HIS A 23 8.27 4.00 16.04
N ASP A 24 8.49 3.37 17.18
CA ASP A 24 7.86 3.77 18.44
C ASP A 24 8.93 4.27 19.43
N GLU A 25 8.53 4.59 20.66
CA GLU A 25 9.45 5.11 21.69
C GLU A 25 10.52 4.11 22.14
N GLN A 26 10.36 2.82 21.84
CA GLN A 26 11.13 1.72 22.40
C GLN A 26 11.92 0.94 21.34
N GLN A 27 11.46 0.92 20.09
CA GLN A 27 12.05 0.10 19.04
C GLN A 27 11.75 0.62 17.62
N ILE A 28 12.53 0.07 16.69
CA ILE A 28 12.33 0.22 15.24
C ILE A 28 11.92 -1.14 14.69
N LEU A 29 10.72 -1.20 14.11
CA LEU A 29 10.22 -2.36 13.38
C LEU A 29 10.38 -2.11 11.88
N THR A 30 10.86 -3.12 11.16
CA THR A 30 10.99 -3.05 9.70
C THR A 30 10.46 -4.31 9.04
N GLY A 31 9.95 -4.15 7.83
CA GLY A 31 9.49 -5.27 7.01
C GLY A 31 9.48 -4.87 5.55
N TYR A 32 9.52 -5.88 4.67
CA TYR A 32 9.31 -5.69 3.25
C TYR A 32 7.86 -6.06 2.91
N ILE A 33 7.21 -5.26 2.09
CA ILE A 33 5.87 -5.57 1.57
C ILE A 33 6.01 -6.72 0.58
N VAL A 34 5.34 -7.83 0.86
CA VAL A 34 5.35 -9.03 0.00
C VAL A 34 4.02 -9.26 -0.72
N GLU A 35 2.97 -8.55 -0.31
CA GLU A 35 1.63 -8.68 -0.85
C GLU A 35 0.88 -7.34 -0.74
N THR A 36 0.01 -7.07 -1.72
CA THR A 36 -0.81 -5.86 -1.80
C THR A 36 -2.12 -6.15 -2.51
N GLU A 37 -3.19 -5.48 -2.12
CA GLU A 37 -4.48 -5.47 -2.82
C GLU A 37 -4.81 -4.05 -3.30
N ALA A 38 -5.42 -3.95 -4.49
CA ALA A 38 -5.80 -2.68 -5.10
C ALA A 38 -7.32 -2.56 -5.18
N TYR A 39 -7.89 -1.66 -4.39
CA TYR A 39 -9.32 -1.36 -4.40
C TYR A 39 -9.62 -0.17 -5.30
N VAL A 40 -10.44 -0.38 -6.34
CA VAL A 40 -10.69 0.63 -7.40
C VAL A 40 -12.00 1.43 -7.23
N GLY A 41 -12.45 1.56 -5.97
CA GLY A 41 -13.63 2.33 -5.59
C GLY A 41 -14.94 1.61 -5.90
N THR A 42 -16.03 2.36 -6.11
CA THR A 42 -17.41 1.84 -6.25
C THR A 42 -17.65 0.84 -7.39
N LYS A 43 -16.68 0.68 -8.32
CA LYS A 43 -16.72 -0.35 -9.36
C LYS A 43 -16.25 -1.72 -8.87
N ASP A 44 -15.52 -1.74 -7.76
CA ASP A 44 -15.05 -2.93 -7.09
C ASP A 44 -16.09 -3.39 -6.07
N GLN A 45 -16.66 -4.56 -6.28
CA GLN A 45 -17.66 -5.14 -5.37
C GLN A 45 -17.05 -5.60 -4.04
N ALA A 46 -15.73 -5.88 -4.02
CA ALA A 46 -14.98 -6.14 -2.80
C ALA A 46 -14.43 -4.86 -2.19
N GLY A 47 -14.48 -3.74 -2.93
CA GLY A 47 -14.06 -2.43 -2.48
C GLY A 47 -15.01 -1.85 -1.44
N PRO A 48 -14.49 -1.11 -0.44
CA PRO A 48 -15.32 -0.35 0.45
C PRO A 48 -16.09 0.74 -0.32
N TRP A 49 -17.34 0.98 0.09
CA TRP A 49 -18.15 2.11 -0.38
C TRP A 49 -17.65 3.39 0.30
N ILE A 50 -16.52 3.93 -0.17
CA ILE A 50 -15.94 5.21 0.28
C ILE A 50 -15.78 6.18 -0.88
#